data_AF-A0A957F538-F1
#
_entry.id   AF-A0A957F538-F1
#
_cell.length_a   1.000
_cell.length_b   1.000
_cell.length_c   1.000
_cell.angle_alpha   90.00
_cell.angle_beta   90.00
_cell.angle_gamma   90.00
#
_symmetry.space_group_name_H-M   'P 1'
#
loop_
_entity.id
_entity.type
_entity.pdbx_description
1 polymer ?
#
loop_
_entity_poly.entity_id
_entity_poly.type
_entity_poly.pdbx_seq_one_letter_code
_entity_poly.pdbx_strand_id
1 'polypeptide(L)' 'MEPEIDPELEPEPKNMQIDPELWLRFLMDLSSKPKERAKLLDRLAQNTTLTDEQIEEFLHLLTQELYDITRSN' A
#
# COMPACT_ATOMS: atom_id res chain seq x y z
N MET A 1 -17.77 20.32 34.78
CA MET A 1 -17.17 18.97 34.75
C MET A 1 -16.55 18.84 33.37
N GLU A 2 -15.23 18.79 33.29
CA GLU A 2 -14.50 18.54 32.04
C GLU A 2 -14.46 17.03 31.78
N PRO A 3 -14.52 16.56 30.52
CA PRO A 3 -14.46 15.13 30.23
C PRO A 3 -13.00 14.64 30.35
N GLU A 4 -12.81 13.57 31.13
CA GLU A 4 -11.57 12.81 31.20
C GLU A 4 -11.40 12.06 29.87
N ILE A 5 -10.41 12.45 29.07
CA ILE A 5 -10.00 11.69 27.88
C ILE A 5 -8.96 10.69 28.36
N ASP A 6 -9.30 9.41 28.32
CA ASP A 6 -8.39 8.30 28.62
C ASP A 6 -7.25 8.27 27.57
N PRO A 7 -5.99 8.53 27.96
CA PRO A 7 -4.87 8.66 27.04
C PRO A 7 -4.29 7.33 26.51
N GLU A 8 -4.85 6.17 26.89
CA GLU A 8 -4.31 4.84 26.54
C GLU A 8 -5.03 4.10 25.40
N LEU A 9 -5.98 4.72 24.71
CA LEU A 9 -6.53 4.16 23.47
C LEU A 9 -5.52 4.29 22.33
N GLU A 10 -4.55 3.37 22.27
CA GLU A 10 -3.82 3.09 21.04
C GLU A 10 -4.85 2.91 19.92
N PRO A 11 -4.79 3.66 18.81
CA PRO A 11 -5.75 3.49 17.74
C PRO A 11 -5.61 2.06 17.22
N GLU A 12 -6.61 1.21 17.51
CA GLU A 12 -6.64 -0.14 16.97
C GLU A 12 -6.42 -0.04 15.46
N PRO A 13 -5.45 -0.77 14.90
CA PRO A 13 -5.20 -0.71 13.46
C PRO A 13 -6.50 -1.10 12.79
N LYS A 14 -7.13 -0.14 12.10
CA LYS A 14 -8.26 -0.40 11.22
C LYS A 14 -7.82 -1.54 10.32
N ASN A 15 -8.39 -2.72 10.50
CA ASN A 15 -8.19 -3.85 9.59
C ASN A 15 -8.69 -3.38 8.22
N MET A 16 -7.77 -2.84 7.43
CA MET A 16 -8.04 -2.31 6.11
C MET A 16 -8.23 -3.52 5.23
N GLN A 17 -9.48 -3.87 4.94
CA GLN A 17 -9.80 -4.95 4.03
C GLN A 17 -9.37 -4.51 2.62
N ILE A 18 -8.35 -5.17 2.10
CA ILE A 18 -7.80 -4.94 0.76
C ILE A 18 -8.62 -5.78 -0.21
N ASP A 19 -9.28 -5.14 -1.18
CA ASP A 19 -9.88 -5.83 -2.33
C ASP A 19 -8.77 -6.15 -3.36
N PRO A 20 -8.40 -7.42 -3.56
CA PRO A 20 -7.27 -7.77 -4.40
C PRO A 20 -7.39 -7.29 -5.86
N GLU A 21 -8.59 -7.28 -6.42
CA GLU A 21 -8.83 -6.87 -7.81
C GLU A 21 -8.68 -5.36 -7.98
N LEU A 22 -9.21 -4.58 -7.02
CA LEU A 22 -9.04 -3.12 -7.03
C LEU A 22 -7.57 -2.71 -6.88
N TRP A 23 -6.82 -3.38 -6.01
CA TRP A 23 -5.40 -3.10 -5.82
C TRP A 23 -4.55 -3.52 -7.02
N LEU A 24 -4.83 -4.67 -7.62
CA LEU A 24 -4.18 -5.08 -8.86
C LEU A 24 -4.41 -4.06 -9.97
N ARG A 25 -5.66 -3.63 -10.16
CA ARG A 25 -6.01 -2.61 -11.16
C ARG A 25 -5.28 -1.29 -10.89
N PHE A 26 -5.22 -0.85 -9.65
CA PHE A 26 -4.49 0.36 -9.28
C PHE A 26 -3.00 0.27 -9.62
N LEU A 27 -2.34 -0.87 -9.31
CA LEU A 27 -0.93 -1.10 -9.61
C LEU A 27 -0.67 -1.16 -11.12
N MET A 28 -1.57 -1.79 -11.90
CA MET A 28 -1.48 -1.77 -13.37
C MET A 28 -1.72 -0.37 -13.96
N ASP A 29 -2.67 0.40 -13.42
CA ASP A 29 -2.91 1.76 -13.90
C ASP A 29 -1.68 2.66 -13.63
N LEU A 30 -1.01 2.48 -12.50
CA LEU A 30 0.22 3.20 -12.16
C LEU A 30 1.37 2.92 -13.14
N SER A 31 1.48 1.72 -13.71
CA SER A 31 2.53 1.43 -14.71
C SER A 31 2.35 2.24 -16.00
N SER A 32 1.12 2.69 -16.28
CA SER A 32 0.84 3.59 -17.41
C SER A 32 1.05 5.08 -17.10
N LYS A 33 1.31 5.42 -15.83
CA LYS A 33 1.39 6.80 -15.33
C LYS A 33 2.73 7.07 -14.62
N PRO A 34 3.82 7.35 -15.35
CA PRO A 34 5.17 7.45 -14.78
C PRO A 34 5.30 8.55 -13.73
N LYS A 35 4.57 9.67 -13.86
CA LYS A 35 4.57 10.76 -12.86
C LYS A 35 3.89 10.38 -11.54
N GLU A 36 2.79 9.61 -11.61
CA GLU A 36 2.10 9.14 -10.41
C GLU A 36 2.90 8.03 -9.73
N ARG A 37 3.49 7.14 -10.53
CA ARG A 37 4.43 6.10 -10.07
C ARG A 37 5.63 6.70 -9.33
N ALA A 38 6.30 7.70 -9.90
CA ALA A 38 7.42 8.36 -9.23
C ALA A 38 7.02 8.99 -7.88
N LYS A 39 5.86 9.64 -7.81
CA LYS A 39 5.33 10.19 -6.54
C LYS A 39 5.05 9.10 -5.50
N LEU A 40 4.57 7.93 -5.93
CA LEU A 40 4.37 6.80 -5.04
C LEU A 40 5.69 6.27 -4.50
N LEU A 41 6.68 6.06 -5.37
CA LEU A 41 8.02 5.61 -4.99
C LEU A 41 8.67 6.58 -4.01
N ASP A 42 8.65 7.89 -4.29
CA ASP A 42 9.17 8.92 -3.38
C ASP A 42 8.50 8.86 -2.00
N ARG A 43 7.17 8.68 -1.95
CA ARG A 43 6.44 8.55 -0.69
C ARG A 43 6.82 7.28 0.05
N LEU A 44 6.97 6.16 -0.64
CA LEU A 44 7.36 4.89 -0.03
C LEU A 44 8.79 4.97 0.52
N ALA A 45 9.72 5.59 -0.22
CA ALA A 45 11.09 5.82 0.24
C ALA A 45 11.15 6.73 1.47
N GLN A 46 10.25 7.73 1.58
CA GLN A 46 10.18 8.61 2.75
C GLN A 46 9.59 7.94 4.00
N ASN A 47 8.77 6.90 3.85
CA ASN A 47 8.06 6.23 4.95
C ASN A 47 8.66 4.86 5.31
N THR A 48 9.68 4.42 4.58
CA THR A 48 10.35 3.14 4.80
C THR A 48 11.86 3.33 4.81
N THR A 49 12.61 2.32 5.23
CA THR A 49 14.08 2.30 5.14
C THR A 49 14.57 1.61 3.86
N LEU A 50 13.66 1.31 2.93
CA LEU A 50 13.95 0.57 1.70
C LEU A 50 14.57 1.48 0.64
N THR A 51 15.46 0.92 -0.18
CA THR A 51 15.96 1.57 -1.39
C THR A 51 14.90 1.58 -2.49
N ASP A 52 15.05 2.47 -3.48
CA ASP A 52 14.16 2.53 -4.64
C ASP A 52 14.03 1.17 -5.35
N GLU A 53 15.14 0.44 -5.51
CA GLU A 53 15.17 -0.91 -6.08
C GLU A 53 14.36 -1.92 -5.25
N GLN A 54 14.48 -1.87 -3.92
CA GLN A 54 13.72 -2.75 -3.02
C GLN A 54 12.22 -2.43 -3.04
N ILE A 55 11.86 -1.16 -3.17
CA ILE A 55 10.46 -0.73 -3.30
C ILE A 55 9.89 -1.21 -4.64
N GLU A 56 10.66 -1.09 -5.73
CA GLU A 56 10.26 -1.60 -7.05
C GLU A 56 10.05 -3.12 -7.03
N GLU A 57 10.97 -3.88 -6.42
CA GLU A 57 10.84 -5.33 -6.26
C GLU A 57 9.61 -5.71 -5.42
N PHE A 58 9.38 -5.01 -4.30
CA PHE A 58 8.21 -5.20 -3.47
C PHE A 58 6.90 -4.98 -4.24
N LEU A 59 6.81 -3.88 -5.00
CA LEU A 59 5.63 -3.59 -5.82
C LEU A 59 5.42 -4.64 -6.92
N HIS A 60 6.51 -5.17 -7.47
CA HIS A 60 6.45 -6.26 -8.46
C HIS A 60 5.87 -7.54 -7.84
N LEU A 61 6.41 -7.98 -6.70
CA LEU A 61 5.93 -9.17 -5.98
C LEU A 61 4.47 -9.00 -5.54
N LEU A 62 4.10 -7.84 -5.02
CA LEU A 62 2.72 -7.53 -4.65
C LEU A 62 1.78 -7.64 -5.85
N THR A 63 2.18 -7.13 -7.02
CA THR A 63 1.40 -7.23 -8.25
C THR A 63 1.21 -8.69 -8.67
N GLN A 64 2.25 -9.52 -8.58
CA GLN A 64 2.18 -10.95 -8.90
C GLN A 64 1.23 -11.68 -7.94
N GLU A 65 1.37 -11.48 -6.65
CA GLU A 65 0.53 -12.13 -5.64
C GLU A 65 -0.96 -11.76 -5.83
N LEU A 66 -1.24 -10.48 -6.09
CA LEU A 66 -2.61 -10.02 -6.37
C LEU A 66 -3.15 -10.60 -7.68
N TYR A 67 -2.32 -10.74 -8.71
CA TYR A 67 -2.71 -11.42 -9.95
C TYR A 67 -3.07 -12.88 -9.70
N ASP A 68 -2.26 -13.60 -8.93
CA ASP A 68 -2.51 -15.00 -8.59
C ASP A 68 -3.78 -15.16 -7.76
N ILE A 69 -4.01 -14.31 -6.75
CA ILE A 69 -5.24 -14.30 -5.95
C ILE A 69 -6.49 -14.05 -6.82
N THR A 70 -6.41 -13.10 -7.75
CA THR A 70 -7.56 -12.75 -8.62
C THR A 70 -7.85 -13.77 -9.72
N ARG A 71 -6.87 -14.59 -10.11
CA ARG A 71 -6.97 -15.56 -11.22
C ARG A 71 -7.03 -17.02 -10.79
N SER A 72 -6.72 -17.33 -9.51
CA SER A 72 -6.75 -18.69 -8.96
C SER A 72 -8.14 -19.12 -8.43
N ASN A 73 -9.18 -18.34 -8.71
CA ASN A 73 -10.60 -18.69 -8.51
C ASN A 73 -11.28 -18.91 -9.87
#